data_AF-A0AA36IF74-F1
#
_entry.id   AF-A0AA36IF74-F1
#
_cell.length_a   1.000
_cell.length_b   1.000
_cell.length_c   1.000
_cell.angle_alpha   90.00
_cell.angle_beta   90.00
_cell.angle_gamma   90.00
#
_symmetry.space_group_name_H-M   'P 1'
#
loop_
_entity.id
_entity.type
_entity.pdbx_description
1 polymer ?
#
loop_
_entity_poly.entity_id
_entity_poly.type
_entity_poly.pdbx_seq_one_letter_code
_entity_poly.pdbx_strand_id
1 'polypeptide(L)'
;MEELLKRSKSEVVRSVLQEVQGRKGPLPSVVLRVQRLSSGSNAPHSNYAYDLVLPYLAAYTQANQLADISVSADPFVAFPMANLIISKGVKVVRESDEALKKRSHAQVLTLSVRSQTTEEVLASLDSVSGARSKL
;
A
#
# COMPACT_ATOMS: atom_id res chain seq x y z
N MET A 1 -12.74 7.71 -0.90
CA MET A 1 -11.85 6.97 0.01
C MET A 1 -12.44 6.87 1.42
N GLU A 2 -13.11 7.89 1.94
CA GLU A 2 -13.77 7.81 3.25
C GLU A 2 -14.65 6.58 3.47
N GLU A 3 -15.44 6.15 2.47
CA GLU A 3 -16.26 4.94 2.61
C GLU A 3 -15.43 3.65 2.76
N LEU A 4 -14.24 3.59 2.15
CA LEU A 4 -13.31 2.47 2.27
C LEU A 4 -12.65 2.45 3.65
N LEU A 5 -12.30 3.63 4.16
CA LEU A 5 -11.75 3.83 5.49
C LEU A 5 -12.80 3.55 6.58
N LYS A 6 -14.07 3.94 6.37
CA LYS A 6 -15.21 3.65 7.25
C LYS A 6 -15.52 2.15 7.34
N ARG A 7 -15.36 1.42 6.23
CA ARG A 7 -15.50 -0.06 6.22
C ARG A 7 -14.35 -0.76 6.93
N SER A 8 -13.20 -0.09 7.04
CA SER A 8 -12.06 -0.61 7.79
C SER A 8 -12.29 -0.38 9.28
N LYS A 9 -12.46 -1.46 10.04
CA LYS A 9 -12.42 -1.44 11.51
C LYS A 9 -10.98 -1.45 12.04
N SER A 10 -9.99 -1.18 11.18
CA SER A 10 -8.58 -1.31 11.52
C SER A 10 -8.13 -0.12 12.35
N GLU A 11 -7.70 -0.40 13.59
CA GLU A 11 -7.09 0.57 14.49
C GLU A 11 -5.84 1.20 13.85
N VAL A 12 -5.05 0.38 13.15
CA VAL A 12 -3.85 0.80 12.41
C VAL A 12 -4.16 1.90 11.39
N VAL A 13 -5.26 1.76 10.63
CA VAL A 13 -5.66 2.75 9.63
C VAL A 13 -5.99 4.09 10.28
N ARG A 14 -6.69 4.07 11.43
CA ARG A 14 -7.04 5.29 12.16
C ARG A 14 -5.80 5.99 12.72
N SER A 15 -4.89 5.22 13.31
CA SER A 15 -3.65 5.75 13.86
C SER A 15 -2.75 6.33 12.76
N VAL A 16 -2.63 5.66 11.61
CA VAL A 16 -1.88 6.20 10.45
C VAL A 16 -2.49 7.51 9.94
N LEU A 17 -3.82 7.62 9.88
CA LEU A 17 -4.48 8.87 9.46
C LEU A 17 -4.18 10.04 10.40
N GLN A 18 -4.21 9.82 11.72
CA GLN A 18 -3.90 10.84 12.72
C GLN A 18 -2.45 11.30 12.61
N GLU A 19 -1.51 10.37 12.48
CA GLU A 19 -0.08 10.67 12.39
C GLU A 19 0.28 11.40 11.09
N VAL A 20 -0.31 11.00 9.96
CA VAL A 20 -0.08 11.68 8.67
C VAL A 20 -0.67 13.08 8.65
N GLN A 21 -1.79 13.33 9.34
CA GLN A 21 -2.33 14.68 9.49
C GLN A 21 -1.37 15.63 10.21
N GLY A 22 -0.53 15.10 11.12
CA GLY A 22 0.49 15.86 11.84
C GLY A 22 1.82 16.05 11.08
N ARG A 23 2.05 15.31 9.98
CA ARG A 23 3.31 15.37 9.23
C ARG A 23 3.44 16.64 8.40
N LYS A 24 4.65 17.21 8.39
CA LYS A 24 5.06 18.28 7.48
C LYS A 24 5.89 17.71 6.34
N GLY A 25 5.30 17.58 5.15
CA GLY A 25 6.03 17.24 3.93
C GLY A 25 5.28 16.25 3.04
N PRO A 26 5.59 16.23 1.73
CA PRO A 26 4.99 15.28 0.79
C PRO A 26 5.46 13.85 1.10
N LEU A 27 4.55 12.88 0.98
CA LEU A 27 4.89 11.46 0.97
C LEU A 27 5.64 11.13 -0.33
N PRO A 28 6.59 10.17 -0.28
CA PRO A 28 7.35 9.76 -1.46
C PRO A 28 6.49 8.98 -2.46
N SER A 29 6.86 8.94 -3.75
CA SER A 29 6.14 8.08 -4.70
C SER A 29 6.55 6.61 -4.55
N VAL A 30 5.59 5.70 -4.40
CA VAL A 30 5.84 4.28 -4.07
C VAL A 30 5.00 3.30 -4.87
N VAL A 31 5.56 2.11 -5.08
CA VAL A 31 4.83 0.93 -5.56
C VAL A 31 4.70 -0.07 -4.41
N LEU A 32 3.48 -0.31 -3.95
CA LEU A 32 3.17 -1.36 -2.99
C LEU A 32 3.17 -2.71 -3.69
N ARG A 33 4.16 -3.54 -3.41
CA ARG A 33 4.28 -4.89 -3.96
C ARG A 33 3.63 -5.91 -3.02
N VAL A 34 2.46 -6.41 -3.38
CA VAL A 34 1.78 -7.51 -2.66
C VAL A 34 2.31 -8.82 -3.20
N GLN A 35 3.11 -9.53 -2.39
CA GLN A 35 3.63 -10.83 -2.76
C GLN A 35 2.65 -11.95 -2.41
N ARG A 36 2.79 -13.06 -3.13
CA ARG A 36 2.15 -14.31 -2.74
C ARG A 36 2.76 -14.78 -1.42
N LEU A 37 1.91 -15.14 -0.46
CA LEU A 37 2.34 -15.77 0.78
C LEU A 37 3.03 -17.10 0.47
N SER A 38 4.23 -17.30 1.03
CA SER A 38 4.94 -18.59 0.99
C SER A 38 4.23 -19.68 1.78
N SER A 39 3.45 -19.28 2.80
CA SER A 39 2.59 -20.16 3.59
C SER A 39 1.26 -19.47 3.95
N GLY A 40 0.16 -20.23 3.91
CA GLY A 40 -1.19 -19.74 4.19
C GLY A 40 -2.13 -19.77 2.96
N SER A 41 -3.41 -19.51 3.22
CA SER A 41 -4.45 -19.56 2.18
C SER A 41 -4.59 -18.21 1.45
N ASN A 42 -4.47 -18.26 0.13
CA ASN A 42 -4.80 -17.17 -0.80
C ASN A 42 -6.27 -17.33 -1.26
N ALA A 43 -7.18 -17.41 -0.29
CA ALA A 43 -8.59 -17.66 -0.59
C ALA A 43 -9.16 -16.49 -1.40
N PRO A 44 -9.96 -16.75 -2.45
CA PRO A 44 -10.56 -15.72 -3.30
C PRO A 44 -11.57 -14.83 -2.56
N HIS A 45 -12.00 -15.23 -1.35
CA HIS A 45 -12.87 -14.43 -0.48
C HIS A 45 -12.08 -13.69 0.61
N SER A 46 -10.76 -13.86 0.66
CA SER A 46 -9.92 -13.16 1.61
C SER A 46 -9.66 -11.73 1.13
N ASN A 47 -9.81 -10.78 2.05
CA ASN A 47 -9.40 -9.39 1.84
C ASN A 47 -7.92 -9.15 2.15
N TYR A 48 -7.10 -10.20 2.26
CA TYR A 48 -5.68 -10.10 2.62
C TYR A 48 -4.93 -8.99 1.87
N ALA A 49 -4.94 -9.00 0.53
CA ALA A 49 -4.25 -8.00 -0.26
C ALA A 49 -4.80 -6.58 -0.04
N TYR A 50 -6.11 -6.47 0.20
CA TYR A 50 -6.77 -5.19 0.50
C TYR A 50 -6.34 -4.67 1.87
N ASP A 51 -6.36 -5.51 2.90
CA ASP A 51 -6.01 -5.15 4.27
C ASP A 51 -4.55 -4.70 4.39
N LEU A 52 -3.65 -5.30 3.58
CA LEU A 52 -2.24 -4.90 3.52
C LEU A 52 -2.01 -3.51 2.93
N VAL A 53 -2.69 -3.19 1.83
CA VAL A 53 -2.46 -1.90 1.14
C VAL A 53 -3.20 -0.76 1.80
N LEU A 54 -4.28 -1.06 2.55
CA LEU A 54 -5.20 -0.05 3.05
C LEU A 54 -4.56 1.02 3.95
N PRO A 55 -3.67 0.70 4.91
CA PRO A 55 -3.03 1.72 5.74
C PRO A 55 -2.22 2.73 4.91
N TYR A 56 -1.51 2.27 3.89
CA TYR A 56 -0.78 3.15 2.97
C TYR A 56 -1.75 3.98 2.14
N LEU A 57 -2.78 3.36 1.54
CA LEU A 57 -3.78 4.12 0.77
C LEU A 57 -4.47 5.18 1.62
N ALA A 58 -4.69 4.92 2.91
CA ALA A 58 -5.18 5.91 3.86
C ALA A 58 -4.23 7.10 4.01
N ALA A 59 -2.93 6.83 4.22
CA ALA A 59 -1.89 7.86 4.30
C ALA A 59 -1.87 8.77 3.06
N TYR A 60 -1.83 8.19 1.86
CA TYR A 60 -1.79 8.97 0.61
C TYR A 60 -3.11 9.67 0.30
N THR A 61 -4.25 9.13 0.74
CA THR A 61 -5.52 9.84 0.68
C THR A 61 -5.48 11.09 1.55
N GLN A 62 -5.01 10.95 2.79
CA GLN A 62 -4.95 12.05 3.75
C GLN A 62 -3.98 13.13 3.29
N ALA A 63 -2.87 12.74 2.67
CA ALA A 63 -1.91 13.66 2.07
C ALA A 63 -2.37 14.26 0.72
N ASN A 64 -3.51 13.83 0.17
CA ASN A 64 -3.99 14.17 -1.18
C ASN A 64 -2.98 13.85 -2.31
N GLN A 65 -2.26 12.73 -2.16
CA GLN A 65 -1.18 12.28 -3.05
C GLN A 65 -1.45 10.89 -3.65
N LEU A 66 -2.71 10.53 -3.90
CA LEU A 66 -3.05 9.20 -4.44
C LEU A 66 -2.41 8.90 -5.81
N ALA A 67 -2.01 9.92 -6.57
CA ALA A 67 -1.28 9.74 -7.82
C ALA A 67 0.16 9.22 -7.62
N ASP A 68 0.73 9.43 -6.43
CA ASP A 68 2.09 9.03 -6.07
C ASP A 68 2.18 7.57 -5.58
N ILE A 69 1.04 6.88 -5.46
CA ILE A 69 0.98 5.49 -5.01
C ILE A 69 0.39 4.58 -6.07
N SER A 70 1.00 3.41 -6.24
CA SER A 70 0.44 2.34 -7.07
C SER A 70 0.59 1.00 -6.38
N VAL A 71 -0.23 0.03 -6.76
CA VAL A 71 -0.20 -1.34 -6.24
C VAL A 71 0.23 -2.29 -7.35
N SER A 72 1.25 -3.10 -7.06
CA SER A 72 1.68 -4.22 -7.89
C SER A 72 1.36 -5.50 -7.12
N ALA A 73 0.43 -6.31 -7.62
CA ALA A 73 0.10 -7.59 -7.03
C ALA A 73 0.71 -8.73 -7.85
N ASP A 74 1.19 -9.77 -7.18
CA ASP A 74 1.56 -11.00 -7.85
C ASP A 74 0.35 -11.56 -8.65
N PRO A 75 0.53 -12.12 -9.86
CA PRO A 75 -0.59 -12.56 -10.69
C PRO A 75 -1.46 -13.63 -10.03
N PHE A 76 -0.89 -14.37 -9.09
CA PHE A 76 -1.57 -15.45 -8.37
C PHE A 76 -2.19 -15.00 -7.05
N VAL A 77 -2.01 -13.75 -6.62
CA VAL A 77 -2.65 -13.22 -5.40
C VAL A 77 -4.11 -12.88 -5.66
N ALA A 78 -4.99 -13.39 -4.79
CA ALA A 78 -6.38 -13.03 -4.78
C ALA A 78 -6.53 -11.58 -4.31
N PHE A 79 -7.14 -10.74 -5.15
CA PHE A 79 -7.39 -9.34 -4.81
C PHE A 79 -8.79 -8.91 -5.26
N PRO A 80 -9.85 -9.37 -4.57
CA PRO A 80 -11.24 -9.11 -4.98
C PRO A 80 -11.58 -7.61 -5.02
N MET A 81 -10.99 -6.83 -4.11
CA MET A 81 -11.22 -5.39 -4.00
C MET A 81 -10.36 -4.54 -4.94
N ALA A 82 -9.60 -5.13 -5.87
CA ALA A 82 -8.74 -4.38 -6.80
C ALA A 82 -9.53 -3.34 -7.62
N ASN A 83 -10.69 -3.72 -8.17
CA ASN A 83 -11.54 -2.81 -8.95
C ASN A 83 -12.04 -1.62 -8.13
N LEU A 84 -12.27 -1.83 -6.85
CA LEU A 84 -12.70 -0.77 -5.93
C LEU A 84 -11.58 0.25 -5.72
N ILE A 85 -10.34 -0.20 -5.55
CA ILE A 85 -9.15 0.66 -5.44
C ILE A 85 -8.90 1.41 -6.76
N ILE A 86 -9.02 0.73 -7.91
CA ILE A 86 -8.89 1.33 -9.24
C ILE A 86 -9.93 2.45 -9.43
N SER A 87 -11.18 2.23 -9.00
CA SER A 87 -12.25 3.25 -9.10
C SER A 87 -11.95 4.53 -8.29
N LYS A 88 -11.00 4.48 -7.35
CA LYS A 88 -10.56 5.64 -6.56
C LYS A 88 -9.29 6.31 -7.13
N GLY A 89 -8.87 5.92 -8.34
CA GLY A 89 -7.76 6.54 -9.05
C GLY A 89 -6.39 5.92 -8.77
N VAL A 90 -6.33 4.83 -8.00
CA VAL A 90 -5.07 4.14 -7.70
C VAL A 90 -4.79 3.10 -8.77
N LYS A 91 -3.60 3.14 -9.36
CA LYS A 91 -3.18 2.16 -10.37
C LYS A 91 -2.90 0.81 -9.69
N VAL A 92 -3.60 -0.23 -10.10
CA VAL A 92 -3.34 -1.62 -9.68
C VAL A 92 -2.90 -2.44 -10.89
N VAL A 93 -1.73 -3.07 -10.80
CA VAL A 93 -1.14 -3.90 -11.86
C VAL A 93 -0.91 -5.31 -11.32
N ARG A 94 -1.29 -6.33 -12.10
CA ARG A 94 -0.92 -7.71 -11.81
C ARG A 94 0.28 -8.10 -12.65
N GLU A 95 1.41 -8.36 -12.02
CA GLU A 95 2.67 -8.60 -12.74
C GLU A 95 3.65 -9.42 -11.90
N SER A 96 4.59 -10.11 -12.55
CA SER A 96 5.69 -10.82 -11.87
C SER A 96 6.74 -9.84 -11.34
N ASP A 97 7.60 -10.30 -10.44
CA ASP A 97 8.70 -9.48 -9.91
C ASP A 97 9.66 -9.03 -11.01
N GLU A 98 9.89 -9.86 -12.04
CA GLU A 98 10.70 -9.50 -13.20
C GLU A 98 10.07 -8.39 -14.04
N ALA A 99 8.75 -8.46 -14.25
CA ALA A 99 8.01 -7.42 -14.98
C ALA A 99 8.00 -6.10 -14.20
N LEU A 100 7.81 -6.16 -12.87
CA LEU A 100 7.88 -4.99 -12.00
C LEU A 100 9.26 -4.31 -12.07
N LYS A 101 10.34 -5.10 -11.97
CA LYS A 101 11.72 -4.60 -12.07
C LYS A 101 12.00 -3.91 -13.41
N LYS A 102 11.43 -4.40 -14.51
CA LYS A 102 11.57 -3.79 -15.83
C LYS A 102 10.74 -2.52 -16.00
N ARG A 103 9.57 -2.45 -15.35
CA ARG A 103 8.60 -1.36 -15.52
C ARG A 103 8.87 -0.17 -14.59
N SER A 104 9.31 -0.43 -13.37
CA SER A 104 9.33 0.57 -12.31
C SER A 104 10.75 0.96 -11.90
N HIS A 105 11.06 2.24 -12.07
CA HIS A 105 12.19 2.90 -11.40
C HIS A 105 11.78 3.54 -10.07
N ALA A 106 10.48 3.50 -9.72
CA ALA A 106 9.98 3.98 -8.45
C ALA A 106 10.29 2.98 -7.32
N GLN A 107 10.37 3.50 -6.09
CA GLN A 107 10.72 2.71 -4.92
C GLN A 107 9.62 1.69 -4.61
N VAL A 108 10.01 0.44 -4.44
CA VAL A 108 9.10 -0.69 -4.23
C VAL A 108 9.06 -1.04 -2.75
N LEU A 109 7.87 -1.00 -2.16
CA LEU A 109 7.60 -1.46 -0.80
C LEU A 109 6.95 -2.84 -0.86
N THR A 110 7.71 -3.87 -0.48
CA THR A 110 7.21 -5.26 -0.47
C THR A 110 6.39 -5.53 0.78
N LEU A 111 5.13 -5.90 0.60
CA LEU A 111 4.18 -6.22 1.65
C LEU A 111 4.00 -7.75 1.70
N SER A 112 4.51 -8.38 2.76
CA SER A 112 4.46 -9.85 2.93
C SER A 112 3.90 -10.30 4.29
N VAL A 113 3.85 -9.42 5.29
CA VAL A 113 3.40 -9.75 6.66
C VAL A 113 1.91 -9.45 6.83
N ARG A 114 1.12 -10.44 7.28
CA ARG A 114 -0.35 -10.38 7.44
C ARG A 114 -0.86 -9.28 8.38
N SER A 115 -0.03 -8.83 9.31
CA SER A 115 -0.36 -7.80 10.29
C SER A 115 0.78 -6.80 10.29
N GLN A 116 0.45 -5.54 10.03
CA GLN A 116 1.40 -4.43 10.14
C GLN A 116 0.99 -3.55 11.31
N THR A 117 1.94 -3.12 12.12
CA THR A 117 1.68 -2.11 13.14
C THR A 117 1.71 -0.70 12.54
N THR A 118 1.15 0.28 13.26
CA THR A 118 1.19 1.69 12.84
C THR A 118 2.62 2.16 12.64
N GLU A 119 3.52 1.78 13.56
CA GLU A 119 4.93 2.14 13.54
C GLU A 119 5.65 1.55 12.33
N GLU A 120 5.35 0.29 11.96
CA GLU A 120 5.94 -0.34 10.78
C GLU A 120 5.52 0.35 9.49
N VAL A 121 4.25 0.76 9.38
CA VAL A 121 3.75 1.50 8.22
C VAL A 121 4.43 2.87 8.12
N LEU A 122 4.49 3.61 9.22
CA LEU A 122 5.10 4.95 9.24
C LEU A 122 6.61 4.90 9.00
N ALA A 123 7.31 3.93 9.60
CA ALA A 123 8.74 3.70 9.38
C ALA A 123 9.02 3.28 7.93
N SER A 124 8.14 2.47 7.33
CA SER A 124 8.24 2.12 5.91
C SER A 124 8.11 3.37 5.03
N LEU A 125 7.19 4.29 5.33
CA LEU A 125 7.06 5.56 4.61
C LEU A 125 8.27 6.49 4.82
N ASP A 126 8.82 6.54 6.03
CA ASP A 126 9.97 7.41 6.35
C ASP A 126 11.29 6.90 5.79
N SER A 127 11.51 5.58 5.82
CA SER A 127 12.71 4.96 5.23
C SER A 127 12.79 5.22 3.71
N VAL A 128 11.65 5.33 3.05
CA VAL A 128 11.55 5.72 1.64
C VAL A 128 11.88 7.20 1.45
N SER A 129 11.41 8.07 2.36
CA SER A 129 11.72 9.51 2.30
C SER A 129 13.21 9.79 2.54
N GLY A 130 13.84 9.09 3.49
CA GLY A 130 15.26 9.26 3.84
C GLY A 130 16.25 8.78 2.76
N ALA A 131 15.84 7.86 1.88
CA ALA A 131 16.69 7.36 0.80
C ALA A 131 17.04 8.43 -0.25
N ARG A 132 16.29 9.54 -0.32
CA ARG A 132 16.58 10.68 -1.21
C ARG A 132 17.57 11.70 -0.66
N SER A 133 17.98 11.60 0.61
CA SER A 133 18.82 12.62 1.28
C SER A 133 20.34 12.41 1.14
N LYS A 134 20.79 11.58 0.18
CA LYS A 134 22.21 11.39 -0.15
C LYS A 134 22.43 11.46 -1.67
N LEU A 135 22.22 12.63 -2.25
CA LEU A 135 22.75 13.01 -3.56
C LEU A 135 23.26 14.44 -3.49
#